data_AF-A0A1T5IP01-F1
#
_entry.id   AF-A0A1T5IP01-F1
#
_cell.length_a   1.000
_cell.length_b   1.000
_cell.length_c   1.000
_cell.angle_alpha   90.00
_cell.angle_beta   90.00
_cell.angle_gamma   90.00
#
_symmetry.space_group_name_H-M   'P 1'
#
loop_
_entity.id
_entity.type
_entity.pdbx_description
1 polymer ?
#
loop_
_entity_poly.entity_id
_entity_poly.type
_entity_poly.pdbx_seq_one_letter_code
_entity_poly.pdbx_strand_id
1 'polypeptide(L)'
;MPDVDPGRRAIVGDDRSTAPPPPTGAPERTRSRLLAVLATELRGSPGSAGPAAADESVALARRTGDPATLARALGAATLHACGRAGLAPMRDAVGAELVDVAARAGLATDEILGHLVRVQARSALGDTAGAAGHAGSARRLAADHERPLVEVLTSWSDTVGAAVEGAPDAEVEAAVRAATAGLEGTGMAGLETGLETLALLCLRVGRGRADAGAGLAPGDAGSYASWAAPWTLLAAGRDDAAARRALARVPDPPPGLLIEALWVLAGRAAVHLGDRRVAERARAALAPAAGELAAGSGLVAAGPVSDHLEVLDAFLAQGRGATT
;
A
#
# COMPACT_ATOMS: atom_id res chain seq x y z
N MET A 1 21.68 22.92 -1.91
CA MET A 1 22.24 21.83 -1.09
C MET A 1 21.39 21.77 0.16
N PRO A 2 20.40 20.87 0.27
CA PRO A 2 19.52 20.84 1.43
C PRO A 2 19.98 19.80 2.44
N ASP A 3 19.94 20.27 3.67
CA ASP A 3 20.30 19.66 4.93
C ASP A 3 19.46 18.40 5.19
N VAL A 4 20.13 17.28 5.44
CA VAL A 4 19.52 15.97 5.72
C VAL A 4 19.62 15.75 7.21
N ASP A 5 18.47 15.61 7.86
CA ASP A 5 18.30 15.24 9.26
C ASP A 5 19.31 14.14 9.69
N PRO A 6 20.25 14.46 10.62
CA PRO A 6 21.35 13.56 10.99
C PRO A 6 20.91 12.32 11.79
N GLY A 7 19.64 12.23 12.24
CA GLY A 7 19.14 11.08 13.00
C GLY A 7 18.82 9.84 12.18
N ARG A 8 18.71 9.95 10.84
CA ARG A 8 18.21 8.88 9.97
C ARG A 8 19.30 8.07 9.25
N ARG A 9 20.57 8.36 9.53
CA ARG A 9 21.74 7.82 8.81
C ARG A 9 22.39 6.58 9.42
N ALA A 10 21.82 5.97 10.47
CA ALA A 10 22.47 4.86 11.15
C ALA A 10 22.09 3.43 10.66
N ILE A 11 21.14 3.26 9.72
CA ILE A 11 20.71 1.91 9.26
C ILE A 11 20.53 1.83 7.73
N VAL A 12 21.12 2.75 6.96
CA VAL A 12 21.24 2.57 5.50
C VAL A 12 22.72 2.44 5.18
N GLY A 13 23.27 1.31 5.56
CA GLY A 13 24.64 0.91 5.29
C GLY A 13 24.67 -0.57 4.93
N ASP A 14 25.00 -0.83 3.66
CA ASP A 14 25.35 -2.13 3.07
C ASP A 14 24.22 -3.19 2.98
N ASP A 15 24.24 -3.93 1.87
CA ASP A 15 23.36 -5.06 1.51
C ASP A 15 23.63 -6.31 2.39
N ARG A 16 24.02 -6.07 3.65
CA ARG A 16 24.39 -7.05 4.69
C ARG A 16 24.13 -6.53 6.11
N SER A 17 23.13 -5.67 6.33
CA SER A 17 22.67 -5.38 7.69
C SER A 17 21.95 -6.60 8.28
N THR A 18 22.73 -7.61 8.65
CA THR A 18 22.27 -8.70 9.52
C THR A 18 22.16 -8.11 10.91
N ALA A 19 21.00 -7.56 11.25
CA ALA A 19 20.64 -7.37 12.64
C ALA A 19 20.97 -8.69 13.38
N PRO A 20 21.75 -8.66 14.47
CA PRO A 20 22.19 -9.88 15.12
C PRO A 20 20.96 -10.71 15.52
N PRO A 21 20.95 -12.02 15.20
CA PRO A 21 19.81 -12.87 15.56
C PRO A 21 19.63 -12.84 17.08
N PRO A 22 18.38 -12.88 17.57
CA PRO A 22 18.12 -12.87 19.00
C PRO A 22 18.80 -14.06 19.69
N PRO A 23 19.25 -13.89 20.94
CA PRO A 23 20.04 -14.90 21.64
C PRO A 23 19.35 -16.26 21.68
N THR A 24 20.09 -17.31 21.34
CA THR A 24 19.60 -18.70 21.17
C THR A 24 19.32 -19.45 22.48
N GLY A 25 19.35 -18.77 23.64
CA GLY A 25 19.01 -19.32 24.95
C GLY A 25 17.90 -18.59 25.70
N ALA A 26 17.26 -17.58 25.09
CA ALA A 26 16.16 -16.87 25.71
C ALA A 26 14.88 -17.72 25.73
N PRO A 27 13.98 -17.57 26.73
CA PRO A 27 12.65 -18.18 26.70
C PRO A 27 11.91 -17.83 25.41
N GLU A 28 11.13 -18.77 24.85
CA GLU A 28 10.46 -18.60 23.55
C GLU A 28 9.63 -17.31 23.47
N ARG A 29 8.97 -16.94 24.57
CA ARG A 29 8.21 -15.67 24.69
C ARG A 29 9.09 -14.44 24.46
N THR A 30 10.28 -14.40 25.07
CA THR A 30 11.22 -13.29 24.92
C THR A 30 11.77 -13.23 23.50
N ARG A 31 12.13 -14.39 22.93
CA ARG A 31 12.62 -14.47 21.55
C ARG A 31 11.56 -14.00 20.56
N SER A 32 10.31 -14.45 20.70
CA SER A 32 9.18 -14.00 19.87
C SER A 32 9.00 -12.49 19.90
N ARG A 33 9.02 -11.88 21.10
CA ARG A 33 8.88 -10.43 21.26
C ARG A 33 10.02 -9.65 20.61
N LEU A 34 11.26 -10.11 20.75
CA LEU A 34 12.41 -9.48 20.09
C LEU A 34 12.33 -9.57 18.56
N LEU A 35 11.89 -10.71 18.04
CA LEU A 35 11.67 -10.87 16.59
C LEU A 35 10.54 -9.99 16.07
N ALA A 36 9.46 -9.80 16.84
CA ALA A 36 8.37 -8.88 16.46
C ALA A 36 8.87 -7.43 16.38
N VAL A 37 9.72 -7.02 17.33
CA VAL A 37 10.37 -5.70 17.29
C VAL A 37 11.28 -5.61 16.07
N LEU A 38 12.14 -6.59 15.84
CA LEU A 38 13.03 -6.62 14.67
C LEU A 38 12.24 -6.52 13.35
N ALA A 39 11.17 -7.30 13.21
CA ALA A 39 10.29 -7.23 12.05
C ALA A 39 9.69 -5.83 11.88
N THR A 40 9.29 -5.17 12.98
CA THR A 40 8.74 -3.81 12.94
C THR A 40 9.78 -2.79 12.47
N GLU A 41 11.02 -2.89 12.93
CA GLU A 41 12.13 -1.99 12.53
C GLU A 41 12.52 -2.19 11.06
N LEU A 42 12.42 -3.42 10.56
CA LEU A 42 12.71 -3.77 9.16
C LEU A 42 11.54 -3.48 8.21
N ARG A 43 10.47 -2.81 8.66
CA ARG A 43 9.31 -2.50 7.81
C ARG A 43 9.71 -1.63 6.62
N GLY A 44 9.26 -2.00 5.43
CA GLY A 44 9.57 -1.30 4.19
C GLY A 44 11.01 -1.45 3.70
N SER A 45 11.88 -2.16 4.43
CA SER A 45 13.19 -2.57 3.92
C SER A 45 13.03 -3.66 2.86
N PRO A 46 13.81 -3.65 1.77
CA PRO A 46 13.83 -4.75 0.83
C PRO A 46 14.44 -6.01 1.46
N GLY A 47 14.13 -7.18 0.89
CA GLY A 47 14.71 -8.46 1.29
C GLY A 47 13.84 -9.30 2.24
N SER A 48 14.38 -10.43 2.68
CA SER A 48 13.62 -11.45 3.42
C SER A 48 13.76 -11.38 4.94
N ALA A 49 14.64 -10.52 5.48
CA ALA A 49 14.95 -10.48 6.90
C ALA A 49 13.73 -10.08 7.76
N GLY A 50 12.99 -9.03 7.34
CA GLY A 50 11.76 -8.60 8.00
C GLY A 50 10.68 -9.68 8.01
N PRO A 51 10.29 -10.22 6.83
CA PRO A 51 9.35 -11.33 6.73
C PRO A 51 9.77 -12.57 7.55
N ALA A 52 11.04 -12.98 7.47
CA ALA A 52 11.53 -14.14 8.21
C ALA A 52 11.46 -13.93 9.74
N ALA A 53 11.79 -12.73 10.21
CA ALA A 53 11.65 -12.39 11.63
C ALA A 53 10.18 -12.42 12.08
N ALA A 54 9.26 -11.91 11.25
CA ALA A 54 7.82 -11.96 11.55
C ALA A 54 7.29 -13.40 11.61
N ASP A 55 7.63 -14.23 10.62
CA ASP A 55 7.21 -15.63 10.55
C ASP A 55 7.74 -16.44 11.75
N GLU A 56 9.01 -16.27 12.11
CA GLU A 56 9.59 -16.93 13.28
C GLU A 56 8.94 -16.41 14.59
N SER A 57 8.66 -15.11 14.68
CA SER A 57 7.98 -14.52 15.82
C SER A 57 6.60 -15.14 16.05
N VAL A 58 5.79 -15.28 14.99
CA VAL A 58 4.45 -15.89 15.04
C VAL A 58 4.54 -17.37 15.41
N ALA A 59 5.49 -18.10 14.81
CA ALA A 59 5.69 -19.52 15.11
C ALA A 59 6.05 -19.76 16.58
N LEU A 60 6.94 -18.94 17.15
CA LEU A 60 7.27 -18.97 18.58
C LEU A 60 6.07 -18.57 19.44
N ALA A 61 5.38 -17.48 19.10
CA ALA A 61 4.25 -16.97 19.88
C ALA A 61 3.15 -18.03 20.05
N ARG A 62 2.82 -18.75 18.98
CA ARG A 62 1.83 -19.84 19.00
C ARG A 62 2.19 -20.95 19.99
N ARG A 63 3.48 -21.29 20.14
CA ARG A 63 3.92 -22.31 21.11
C ARG A 63 3.85 -21.85 22.56
N THR A 64 3.96 -20.54 22.80
CA THR A 64 3.88 -20.01 24.18
C THR A 64 2.48 -20.04 24.77
N GLY A 65 1.42 -20.11 23.94
CA GLY A 65 0.03 -20.00 24.37
C GLY A 65 -0.36 -18.63 24.97
N ASP A 66 0.52 -17.62 24.91
CA ASP A 66 0.26 -16.28 25.45
C ASP A 66 -0.40 -15.38 24.38
N PRO A 67 -1.69 -15.02 24.53
CA PRO A 67 -2.41 -14.25 23.51
C PRO A 67 -1.80 -12.86 23.26
N ALA A 68 -1.23 -12.22 24.29
CA ALA A 68 -0.57 -10.92 24.13
C ALA A 68 0.77 -10.99 23.39
N THR A 69 1.42 -12.16 23.38
CA THR A 69 2.61 -12.39 22.56
C THR A 69 2.22 -12.71 21.12
N LEU A 70 1.15 -13.49 20.92
CA LEU A 70 0.62 -13.79 19.58
C LEU A 70 0.08 -12.55 18.87
N ALA A 71 -0.72 -11.72 19.55
CA ALA A 71 -1.25 -10.48 18.98
C ALA A 71 -0.13 -9.56 18.47
N ARG A 72 0.93 -9.35 19.26
CA ARG A 72 2.10 -8.56 18.85
C ARG A 72 2.84 -9.16 17.65
N ALA A 73 3.01 -10.49 17.63
CA ALA A 73 3.69 -11.16 16.51
C ALA A 73 2.87 -11.04 15.21
N LEU A 74 1.55 -11.21 15.29
CA LEU A 74 0.64 -11.00 14.16
C LEU A 74 0.66 -9.53 13.70
N GLY A 75 0.62 -8.57 14.63
CA GLY A 75 0.73 -7.15 14.32
C GLY A 75 2.04 -6.78 13.60
N ALA A 76 3.16 -7.43 13.93
CA ALA A 76 4.40 -7.26 13.18
C ALA A 76 4.34 -7.93 11.78
N ALA A 77 3.69 -9.08 11.66
CA ALA A 77 3.53 -9.79 10.39
C ALA A 77 2.70 -9.02 9.35
N THR A 78 1.69 -8.25 9.79
CA THR A 78 0.87 -7.45 8.87
C THR A 78 1.68 -6.38 8.12
N LEU A 79 2.76 -5.86 8.73
CA LEU A 79 3.68 -4.90 8.11
C LEU A 79 4.44 -5.47 6.91
N HIS A 80 4.55 -6.80 6.82
CA HIS A 80 5.27 -7.51 5.76
C HIS A 80 4.35 -8.19 4.75
N ALA A 81 3.04 -8.25 5.04
CA ALA A 81 2.02 -8.82 4.16
C ALA A 81 1.66 -7.91 2.96
N CYS A 82 2.60 -7.07 2.53
CA CYS A 82 2.54 -6.17 1.38
C CYS A 82 3.89 -6.09 0.65
N GLY A 83 4.73 -7.12 0.79
CA GLY A 83 6.04 -7.21 0.13
C GLY A 83 6.01 -7.40 -1.39
N ARG A 84 4.87 -7.84 -1.94
CA ARG A 84 4.58 -7.95 -3.37
C ARG A 84 3.08 -7.76 -3.61
N ALA A 85 2.70 -7.56 -4.86
CA ALA A 85 1.30 -7.57 -5.25
C ALA A 85 0.64 -8.93 -4.95
N GLY A 86 -0.67 -8.94 -4.72
CA GLY A 86 -1.44 -10.19 -4.65
C GLY A 86 -1.37 -10.86 -3.28
N LEU A 87 -1.38 -10.05 -2.22
CA LEU A 87 -1.28 -10.50 -0.83
C LEU A 87 -2.53 -10.15 0.00
N ALA A 88 -3.59 -9.63 -0.63
CA ALA A 88 -4.80 -9.25 0.11
C ALA A 88 -5.45 -10.43 0.87
N PRO A 89 -5.58 -11.65 0.31
CA PRO A 89 -6.10 -12.80 1.07
C PRO A 89 -5.27 -13.14 2.30
N MET A 90 -3.95 -13.05 2.20
CA MET A 90 -3.04 -13.31 3.32
C MET A 90 -3.18 -12.23 4.41
N ARG A 91 -3.27 -10.95 4.02
CA ARG A 91 -3.54 -9.85 4.95
C ARG A 91 -4.86 -10.04 5.67
N ASP A 92 -5.92 -10.41 4.96
CA ASP A 92 -7.24 -10.63 5.56
C ASP A 92 -7.20 -11.76 6.60
N ALA A 93 -6.52 -12.87 6.29
CA ALA A 93 -6.37 -14.01 7.18
C ALA A 93 -5.59 -13.65 8.46
N VAL A 94 -4.45 -12.95 8.34
CA VAL A 94 -3.67 -12.48 9.49
C VAL A 94 -4.47 -11.48 10.32
N GLY A 95 -5.18 -10.56 9.65
CA GLY A 95 -6.07 -9.61 10.32
C GLY A 95 -7.23 -10.29 11.05
N ALA A 96 -7.78 -11.38 10.49
CA ALA A 96 -8.82 -12.19 11.14
C ALA A 96 -8.32 -12.79 12.46
N GLU A 97 -7.17 -13.46 12.40
CA GLU A 97 -6.55 -14.09 13.57
C GLU A 97 -6.21 -13.04 14.63
N LEU A 98 -5.72 -11.86 14.21
CA LEU A 98 -5.40 -10.76 15.12
C LEU A 98 -6.64 -10.24 15.85
N VAL A 99 -7.76 -9.98 15.14
CA VAL A 99 -9.03 -9.58 15.76
C VAL A 99 -9.50 -10.63 16.77
N ASP A 100 -9.52 -11.91 16.37
CA ASP A 100 -10.01 -13.01 17.22
C ASP A 100 -9.18 -13.16 18.51
N VAL A 101 -7.84 -13.12 18.39
CA VAL A 101 -6.92 -13.24 19.53
C VAL A 101 -7.05 -12.02 20.44
N ALA A 102 -7.06 -10.82 19.86
CA ALA A 102 -7.11 -9.57 20.62
C ALA A 102 -8.43 -9.40 21.38
N ALA A 103 -9.57 -9.67 20.72
CA ALA A 103 -10.89 -9.56 21.33
C ALA A 103 -11.05 -10.51 22.53
N ARG A 104 -10.61 -11.77 22.41
CA ARG A 104 -10.67 -12.75 23.51
C ARG A 104 -9.80 -12.36 24.71
N ALA A 105 -8.71 -11.62 24.47
CA ALA A 105 -7.75 -11.23 25.48
C ALA A 105 -7.92 -9.78 25.98
N GLY A 106 -8.91 -9.04 25.47
CA GLY A 106 -9.14 -7.64 25.82
C GLY A 106 -8.03 -6.68 25.37
N LEU A 107 -7.38 -6.98 24.24
CA LEU A 107 -6.24 -6.23 23.71
C LEU A 107 -6.70 -5.21 22.65
N ALA A 108 -7.42 -4.16 23.09
CA ALA A 108 -8.12 -3.26 22.17
C ALA A 108 -7.23 -2.58 21.11
N THR A 109 -5.96 -2.29 21.41
CA THR A 109 -5.04 -1.70 20.41
C THR A 109 -4.73 -2.68 19.29
N ASP A 110 -4.52 -3.95 19.62
CA ASP A 110 -4.27 -5.01 18.64
C ASP A 110 -5.55 -5.35 17.85
N GLU A 111 -6.72 -5.28 18.50
CA GLU A 111 -8.02 -5.48 17.84
C GLU A 111 -8.31 -4.38 16.81
N ILE A 112 -8.07 -3.11 17.16
CA ILE A 112 -8.17 -1.98 16.23
C ILE A 112 -7.23 -2.18 15.05
N LEU A 113 -5.97 -2.58 15.28
CA LEU A 113 -5.02 -2.88 14.21
C LEU A 113 -5.53 -4.00 13.29
N GLY A 114 -6.06 -5.09 13.86
CA GLY A 114 -6.65 -6.18 13.10
C GLY A 114 -7.80 -5.71 12.19
N HIS A 115 -8.67 -4.84 12.70
CA HIS A 115 -9.74 -4.24 11.89
C HIS A 115 -9.21 -3.34 10.77
N LEU A 116 -8.23 -2.48 11.04
CA LEU A 116 -7.62 -1.62 10.01
C LEU A 116 -6.97 -2.43 8.88
N VAL A 117 -6.26 -3.50 9.23
CA VAL A 117 -5.66 -4.42 8.25
C VAL A 117 -6.73 -5.12 7.42
N ARG A 118 -7.87 -5.47 8.02
CA ARG A 118 -8.99 -6.06 7.29
C ARG A 118 -9.70 -5.03 6.39
N VAL A 119 -9.81 -3.76 6.78
CA VAL A 119 -10.27 -2.68 5.86
C VAL A 119 -9.41 -2.64 4.60
N GLN A 120 -8.09 -2.63 4.77
CA GLN A 120 -7.12 -2.62 3.67
C GLN A 120 -7.24 -3.86 2.77
N ALA A 121 -7.28 -5.05 3.37
CA ALA A 121 -7.38 -6.30 2.64
C ALA A 121 -8.71 -6.42 1.89
N ARG A 122 -9.83 -6.10 2.54
CA ARG A 122 -11.17 -6.18 1.97
C ARG A 122 -11.38 -5.16 0.86
N SER A 123 -10.77 -3.98 0.96
CA SER A 123 -10.72 -3.00 -0.13
C SER A 123 -10.06 -3.58 -1.39
N ALA A 124 -8.90 -4.23 -1.25
CA ALA A 124 -8.25 -4.93 -2.38
C ALA A 124 -9.03 -6.15 -2.87
N LEU A 125 -9.81 -6.80 -2.02
CA LEU A 125 -10.67 -7.93 -2.44
C LEU A 125 -12.00 -7.48 -3.06
N GLY A 126 -12.27 -6.17 -3.14
CA GLY A 126 -13.54 -5.63 -3.63
C GLY A 126 -14.74 -5.88 -2.70
N ASP A 127 -14.51 -6.27 -1.45
CA ASP A 127 -15.54 -6.47 -0.43
C ASP A 127 -15.78 -5.15 0.34
N THR A 128 -16.44 -4.20 -0.32
CA THR A 128 -16.71 -2.86 0.24
C THR A 128 -17.56 -2.93 1.50
N ALA A 129 -18.56 -3.82 1.54
CA ALA A 129 -19.40 -4.04 2.72
C ALA A 129 -18.60 -4.60 3.91
N GLY A 130 -17.73 -5.58 3.67
CA GLY A 130 -16.82 -6.11 4.70
C GLY A 130 -15.83 -5.07 5.20
N ALA A 131 -15.27 -4.26 4.30
CA ALA A 131 -14.40 -3.14 4.67
C ALA A 131 -15.14 -2.13 5.56
N ALA A 132 -16.35 -1.70 5.18
CA ALA A 132 -17.17 -0.78 5.96
C ALA A 132 -17.53 -1.35 7.35
N GLY A 133 -17.84 -2.65 7.44
CA GLY A 133 -18.09 -3.32 8.71
C GLY A 133 -16.89 -3.27 9.66
N HIS A 134 -15.68 -3.53 9.16
CA HIS A 134 -14.46 -3.44 9.96
C HIS A 134 -14.08 -2.00 10.31
N ALA A 135 -14.28 -1.05 9.40
CA ALA A 135 -14.13 0.37 9.68
C ALA A 135 -15.03 0.81 10.83
N GLY A 136 -16.31 0.43 10.81
CA GLY A 136 -17.26 0.71 11.89
C GLY A 136 -16.84 0.10 13.23
N SER A 137 -16.33 -1.14 13.25
CA SER A 137 -15.81 -1.75 14.47
C SER A 137 -14.56 -1.05 15.00
N ALA A 138 -13.61 -0.69 14.13
CA ALA A 138 -12.42 0.07 14.51
C ALA A 138 -12.78 1.44 15.11
N ARG A 139 -13.72 2.18 14.50
CA ARG A 139 -14.20 3.47 14.98
C ARG A 139 -14.83 3.38 16.38
N ARG A 140 -15.69 2.38 16.62
CA ARG A 140 -16.30 2.15 17.94
C ARG A 140 -15.25 1.89 19.02
N LEU A 141 -14.30 1.00 18.76
CA LEU A 141 -13.20 0.73 19.70
C LEU A 141 -12.30 1.96 19.90
N ALA A 142 -12.02 2.72 18.84
CA ALA A 142 -11.17 3.89 18.89
C ALA A 142 -11.76 5.05 19.70
N ALA A 143 -13.09 5.20 19.70
CA ALA A 143 -13.80 6.20 20.50
C ALA A 143 -13.55 5.99 22.00
N ASP A 144 -13.54 4.74 22.46
CA ASP A 144 -13.30 4.37 23.85
C ASP A 144 -11.81 4.49 24.27
N HIS A 145 -10.90 4.63 23.30
CA HIS A 145 -9.45 4.61 23.50
C HIS A 145 -8.72 5.88 23.02
N GLU A 146 -9.47 6.96 22.75
CA GLU A 146 -8.94 8.27 22.32
C GLU A 146 -7.94 8.14 21.14
N ARG A 147 -8.32 7.37 20.10
CA ARG A 147 -7.51 7.14 18.88
C ARG A 147 -8.08 7.90 17.66
N PRO A 148 -7.93 9.24 17.57
CA PRO A 148 -8.59 10.05 16.54
C PRO A 148 -8.14 9.71 15.11
N LEU A 149 -6.92 9.20 14.92
CA LEU A 149 -6.42 8.83 13.59
C LEU A 149 -7.17 7.65 12.95
N VAL A 150 -7.87 6.82 13.74
CA VAL A 150 -8.66 5.71 13.21
C VAL A 150 -9.83 6.24 12.37
N GLU A 151 -10.47 7.32 12.82
CA GLU A 151 -11.56 7.96 12.07
C GLU A 151 -11.07 8.48 10.72
N VAL A 152 -9.91 9.14 10.71
CA VAL A 152 -9.29 9.66 9.49
C VAL A 152 -8.97 8.52 8.53
N LEU A 153 -8.31 7.45 8.98
CA LEU A 153 -7.94 6.34 8.08
C LEU A 153 -9.17 5.60 7.53
N THR A 154 -10.24 5.51 8.32
CA THR A 154 -11.45 4.79 7.90
C THR A 154 -12.37 5.63 7.00
N SER A 155 -12.38 6.96 7.11
CA SER A 155 -13.15 7.82 6.19
C SER A 155 -12.61 7.78 4.76
N TRP A 156 -11.30 7.61 4.60
CA TRP A 156 -10.68 7.36 3.30
C TRP A 156 -11.14 6.03 2.68
N SER A 157 -11.40 5.01 3.49
CA SER A 157 -11.91 3.73 2.98
C SER A 157 -13.34 3.83 2.45
N ASP A 158 -14.14 4.76 2.97
CA ASP A 158 -15.48 5.04 2.43
C ASP A 158 -15.38 5.67 1.02
N THR A 159 -14.37 6.53 0.80
CA THR A 159 -14.08 7.11 -0.53
C THR A 159 -13.64 6.04 -1.54
N VAL A 160 -12.80 5.09 -1.09
CA VAL A 160 -12.41 3.93 -1.89
C VAL A 160 -13.62 3.07 -2.23
N GLY A 161 -14.51 2.81 -1.26
CA GLY A 161 -15.75 2.06 -1.48
C GLY A 161 -16.62 2.69 -2.57
N ALA A 162 -16.87 4.00 -2.50
CA ALA A 162 -17.63 4.72 -3.52
C ALA A 162 -16.98 4.61 -4.92
N ALA A 163 -15.66 4.71 -5.01
CA ALA A 163 -14.94 4.55 -6.28
C ALA A 163 -15.13 3.14 -6.87
N VAL A 164 -15.00 2.11 -6.04
CA VAL A 164 -15.17 0.69 -6.40
C VAL A 164 -16.60 0.39 -6.82
N GLU A 165 -17.59 0.96 -6.15
CA GLU A 165 -19.02 0.80 -6.45
C GLU A 165 -19.46 1.58 -7.70
N GLY A 166 -18.57 2.36 -8.30
CA GLY A 166 -18.83 3.06 -9.55
C GLY A 166 -19.50 4.42 -9.38
N ALA A 167 -19.36 5.05 -8.22
CA ALA A 167 -19.82 6.43 -8.02
C ALA A 167 -19.21 7.38 -9.08
N PRO A 168 -19.93 8.46 -9.47
CA PRO A 168 -19.44 9.42 -10.45
C PRO A 168 -18.09 10.04 -10.05
N ASP A 169 -17.19 10.22 -11.02
CA ASP A 169 -15.85 10.78 -10.78
C ASP A 169 -15.90 12.10 -9.99
N ALA A 170 -16.81 13.01 -10.35
CA ALA A 170 -16.93 14.30 -9.66
C ALA A 170 -17.24 14.17 -8.17
N GLU A 171 -18.04 13.17 -7.78
CA GLU A 171 -18.38 12.89 -6.39
C GLU A 171 -17.18 12.31 -5.64
N VAL A 172 -16.51 11.31 -6.24
CA VAL A 172 -15.32 10.68 -5.63
C VAL A 172 -14.17 11.69 -5.52
N GLU A 173 -13.93 12.52 -6.53
CA GLU A 173 -12.90 13.57 -6.48
C GLU A 173 -13.19 14.61 -5.40
N ALA A 174 -14.47 14.97 -5.18
CA ALA A 174 -14.86 15.87 -4.10
C ALA A 174 -14.66 15.21 -2.73
N ALA A 175 -15.00 13.93 -2.59
CA ALA A 175 -14.77 13.16 -1.37
C ALA A 175 -13.28 13.02 -1.04
N VAL A 176 -12.42 12.77 -2.03
CA VAL A 176 -10.95 12.77 -1.87
C VAL A 176 -10.47 14.11 -1.31
N ARG A 177 -10.86 15.23 -1.92
CA ARG A 177 -10.47 16.58 -1.45
C ARG A 177 -10.94 16.86 -0.03
N ALA A 178 -12.17 16.44 0.32
CA ALA A 178 -12.70 16.59 1.67
C ALA A 178 -11.93 15.72 2.70
N ALA A 179 -11.56 14.49 2.33
CA ALA A 179 -10.81 13.58 3.18
C ALA A 179 -9.36 14.06 3.42
N THR A 180 -8.75 14.78 2.46
CA THR A 180 -7.42 15.39 2.62
C THR A 180 -7.38 16.40 3.75
N ALA A 181 -8.44 17.20 3.94
CA ALA A 181 -8.48 18.21 5.01
C ALA A 181 -8.32 17.59 6.42
N GLY A 182 -8.72 16.34 6.60
CA GLY A 182 -8.55 15.60 7.86
C GLY A 182 -7.13 15.09 8.12
N LEU A 183 -6.21 15.21 7.17
CA LEU A 183 -4.82 14.75 7.31
C LEU A 183 -3.88 15.83 7.82
N GLU A 184 -4.27 17.12 7.75
CA GLU A 184 -3.44 18.22 8.21
C GLU A 184 -3.10 18.09 9.70
N GLY A 185 -1.80 18.11 10.02
CA GLY A 185 -1.31 18.08 11.40
C GLY A 185 -1.29 16.70 12.04
N THR A 186 -1.45 15.63 11.26
CA THR A 186 -1.34 14.24 11.72
C THR A 186 0.12 13.80 11.94
N GLY A 187 1.10 14.54 11.42
CA GLY A 187 2.53 14.20 11.43
C GLY A 187 2.90 13.04 10.52
N MET A 188 1.95 12.56 9.70
CA MET A 188 2.15 11.44 8.79
C MET A 188 2.59 11.96 7.41
N ALA A 189 3.85 12.37 7.27
CA ALA A 189 4.36 13.04 6.06
C ALA A 189 4.05 12.30 4.73
N GLY A 190 3.97 10.96 4.74
CA GLY A 190 3.60 10.14 3.57
C GLY A 190 2.11 10.17 3.19
N LEU A 191 1.25 10.67 4.07
CA LEU A 191 -0.17 10.89 3.84
C LEU A 191 -0.48 12.39 3.70
N GLU A 192 0.15 13.25 4.50
CA GLU A 192 -0.04 14.70 4.48
C GLU A 192 0.37 15.33 3.15
N THR A 193 1.48 14.86 2.56
CA THR A 193 1.98 15.39 1.28
C THR A 193 1.82 14.36 0.17
N GLY A 194 0.92 14.65 -0.78
CA GLY A 194 0.83 13.92 -2.05
C GLY A 194 -0.24 12.82 -2.13
N LEU A 195 -0.93 12.50 -1.04
CA LEU A 195 -1.98 11.48 -1.09
C LEU A 195 -3.16 11.92 -1.95
N GLU A 196 -3.58 13.18 -1.89
CA GLU A 196 -4.65 13.71 -2.76
C GLU A 196 -4.29 13.52 -4.24
N THR A 197 -3.11 14.01 -4.64
CA THR A 197 -2.59 13.86 -6.01
C THR A 197 -2.57 12.39 -6.44
N LEU A 198 -2.09 11.51 -5.56
CA LEU A 198 -2.05 10.08 -5.83
C LEU A 198 -3.46 9.49 -5.98
N ALA A 199 -4.40 9.82 -5.09
CA ALA A 199 -5.76 9.30 -5.10
C ALA A 199 -6.53 9.73 -6.36
N LEU A 200 -6.47 11.01 -6.72
CA LEU A 200 -7.08 11.54 -7.94
C LEU A 200 -6.48 10.88 -9.18
N LEU A 201 -5.15 10.72 -9.21
CA LEU A 201 -4.48 10.10 -10.34
C LEU A 201 -4.84 8.61 -10.48
N CYS A 202 -4.82 7.85 -9.38
CA CYS A 202 -5.24 6.45 -9.35
C CYS A 202 -6.68 6.26 -9.83
N LEU A 203 -7.61 7.10 -9.34
CA LEU A 203 -9.00 7.09 -9.78
C LEU A 203 -9.09 7.27 -11.30
N ARG A 204 -8.50 8.35 -11.84
CA ARG A 204 -8.61 8.70 -13.25
C ARG A 204 -7.93 7.66 -14.15
N VAL A 205 -6.76 7.16 -13.77
CA VAL A 205 -6.08 6.08 -14.49
C VAL A 205 -6.88 4.78 -14.43
N GLY A 206 -7.47 4.46 -13.29
CA GLY A 206 -8.37 3.31 -13.12
C GLY A 206 -9.63 3.41 -14.00
N ARG A 207 -10.12 4.62 -14.25
CA ARG A 207 -11.20 4.92 -15.21
C ARG A 207 -10.74 4.97 -16.67
N GLY A 208 -9.46 4.71 -16.95
CA GLY A 208 -8.92 4.69 -18.31
C GLY A 208 -8.76 6.08 -18.95
N ARG A 209 -8.73 7.15 -18.16
CA ARG A 209 -8.65 8.52 -18.67
C ARG A 209 -7.24 8.86 -19.17
N ALA A 210 -7.14 9.33 -20.42
CA ALA A 210 -5.87 9.79 -21.00
C ALA A 210 -5.38 11.12 -20.39
N ASP A 211 -6.30 11.94 -19.88
CA ASP A 211 -6.05 13.24 -19.25
C ASP A 211 -5.84 13.13 -17.72
N ALA A 212 -5.48 11.94 -17.20
CA ALA A 212 -5.48 11.69 -15.76
C ALA A 212 -4.65 12.68 -14.92
N GLY A 213 -3.58 13.24 -15.50
CA GLY A 213 -2.74 14.27 -14.88
C GLY A 213 -3.28 15.70 -14.93
N ALA A 214 -4.43 15.95 -15.56
CA ALA A 214 -4.96 17.30 -15.75
C ALA A 214 -5.31 17.97 -14.43
N GLY A 215 -4.87 19.23 -14.27
CA GLY A 215 -5.10 20.01 -13.05
C GLY A 215 -4.26 19.58 -11.84
N LEU A 216 -3.34 18.62 -11.99
CA LEU A 216 -2.41 18.21 -10.93
C LEU A 216 -1.05 18.88 -11.14
N ALA A 217 -0.50 19.54 -10.12
CA ALA A 217 0.84 20.10 -10.22
C ALA A 217 1.91 19.05 -9.84
N PRO A 218 3.07 19.00 -10.54
CA PRO A 218 4.14 18.07 -10.18
C PRO A 218 4.66 18.22 -8.74
N GLY A 219 4.59 19.43 -8.18
CA GLY A 219 5.01 19.72 -6.80
C GLY A 219 4.10 19.11 -5.73
N ASP A 220 2.85 18.83 -6.08
CA ASP A 220 1.82 18.38 -5.14
C ASP A 220 1.86 16.87 -4.90
N ALA A 221 2.74 16.14 -5.58
CA ALA A 221 2.80 14.68 -5.52
C ALA A 221 3.67 14.13 -4.38
N GLY A 222 4.44 14.97 -3.69
CA GLY A 222 5.28 14.57 -2.55
C GLY A 222 6.17 13.37 -2.86
N SER A 223 6.10 12.33 -2.01
CA SER A 223 6.87 11.08 -2.18
C SER A 223 6.49 10.27 -3.44
N TYR A 224 5.35 10.59 -4.06
CA TYR A 224 4.82 9.91 -5.25
C TYR A 224 5.18 10.61 -6.57
N ALA A 225 5.99 11.69 -6.51
CA ALA A 225 6.33 12.51 -7.67
C ALA A 225 6.86 11.73 -8.86
N SER A 226 7.67 10.69 -8.64
CA SER A 226 8.19 9.84 -9.71
C SER A 226 7.08 9.17 -10.53
N TRP A 227 6.02 8.67 -9.87
CA TRP A 227 4.90 8.00 -10.54
C TRP A 227 3.86 8.99 -11.10
N ALA A 228 3.76 10.19 -10.54
CA ALA A 228 2.87 11.24 -11.03
C ALA A 228 3.42 12.00 -12.25
N ALA A 229 4.75 12.18 -12.34
CA ALA A 229 5.39 13.01 -13.36
C ALA A 229 5.06 12.63 -14.82
N PRO A 230 5.01 11.34 -15.22
CA PRO A 230 4.64 11.00 -16.60
C PRO A 230 3.24 11.50 -16.97
N TRP A 231 2.29 11.44 -16.04
CA TRP A 231 0.89 11.80 -16.27
C TRP A 231 0.67 13.31 -16.33
N THR A 232 1.32 14.07 -15.45
CA THR A 232 1.23 15.54 -15.48
C THR A 232 1.87 16.12 -16.75
N LEU A 233 2.97 15.51 -17.23
CA LEU A 233 3.62 15.88 -18.49
C LEU A 233 2.76 15.53 -19.71
N LEU A 234 2.13 14.36 -19.73
CA LEU A 234 1.17 13.96 -20.76
C LEU A 234 -0.02 14.92 -20.84
N ALA A 235 -0.65 15.23 -19.70
CA ALA A 235 -1.80 16.12 -19.64
C ALA A 235 -1.47 17.55 -20.06
N ALA A 236 -0.23 18.00 -19.87
CA ALA A 236 0.21 19.31 -20.32
C ALA A 236 0.32 19.42 -21.85
N GLY A 237 0.37 18.30 -22.59
CA GLY A 237 0.46 18.27 -24.05
C GLY A 237 1.73 18.90 -24.63
N ARG A 238 2.78 19.05 -23.79
CA ARG A 238 3.91 19.94 -24.08
C ARG A 238 5.15 19.25 -24.64
N ASP A 239 5.37 17.97 -24.31
CA ASP A 239 6.51 17.19 -24.81
C ASP A 239 6.40 15.70 -24.42
N ASP A 240 5.96 14.83 -25.34
CA ASP A 240 5.98 13.38 -25.11
C ASP A 240 7.40 12.87 -24.77
N ALA A 241 8.46 13.50 -25.26
CA ALA A 241 9.82 13.08 -24.95
C ALA A 241 10.16 13.36 -23.47
N ALA A 242 9.62 14.42 -22.86
CA ALA A 242 9.74 14.66 -21.43
C ALA A 242 9.01 13.59 -20.61
N ALA A 243 7.79 13.23 -21.01
CA ALA A 243 7.02 12.18 -20.35
C ALA A 243 7.73 10.81 -20.45
N ARG A 244 8.29 10.46 -21.63
CA ARG A 244 9.13 9.26 -21.81
C ARG A 244 10.36 9.27 -20.91
N ARG A 245 11.07 10.41 -20.82
CA ARG A 245 12.25 10.54 -19.94
C ARG A 245 11.87 10.39 -18.46
N ALA A 246 10.74 10.93 -18.04
CA ALA A 246 10.23 10.77 -16.69
C ALA A 246 9.90 9.29 -16.41
N LEU A 247 9.17 8.64 -17.32
CA LEU A 247 8.81 7.23 -17.21
C LEU A 247 10.04 6.31 -17.11
N ALA A 248 11.06 6.54 -17.95
CA ALA A 248 12.30 5.75 -17.94
C ALA A 248 13.06 5.82 -16.60
N ARG A 249 12.78 6.82 -15.76
CA ARG A 249 13.39 7.02 -14.43
C ARG A 249 12.50 6.60 -13.27
N VAL A 250 11.28 6.11 -13.55
CA VAL A 250 10.38 5.61 -12.51
C VAL A 250 11.04 4.42 -11.81
N PRO A 251 11.30 4.50 -10.49
CA PRO A 251 11.82 3.36 -9.75
C PRO A 251 10.74 2.29 -9.60
N ASP A 252 11.17 1.08 -9.29
CA ASP A 252 10.22 0.06 -8.88
C ASP A 252 9.55 0.51 -7.56
N PRO A 253 8.22 0.38 -7.40
CA PRO A 253 7.54 0.70 -6.17
C PRO A 253 8.15 -0.01 -4.96
N PRO A 254 8.37 0.68 -3.83
CA PRO A 254 8.83 0.03 -2.61
C PRO A 254 7.77 -0.96 -2.09
N PRO A 255 8.17 -1.99 -1.32
CA PRO A 255 7.26 -2.81 -0.55
C PRO A 255 6.27 -1.96 0.26
N GLY A 256 4.98 -2.26 0.18
CA GLY A 256 3.96 -1.46 0.84
C GLY A 256 2.56 -1.64 0.25
N LEU A 257 1.56 -1.05 0.93
CA LEU A 257 0.15 -1.17 0.59
C LEU A 257 -0.28 -0.45 -0.71
N LEU A 258 0.63 0.34 -1.30
CA LEU A 258 0.41 1.07 -2.54
C LEU A 258 1.05 0.40 -3.76
N ILE A 259 1.66 -0.77 -3.60
CA ILE A 259 2.48 -1.42 -4.64
C ILE A 259 1.67 -1.67 -5.92
N GLU A 260 0.44 -2.15 -5.83
CA GLU A 260 -0.42 -2.38 -6.99
C GLU A 260 -0.77 -1.05 -7.68
N ALA A 261 -1.19 -0.05 -6.93
CA ALA A 261 -1.57 1.26 -7.46
C ALA A 261 -0.39 1.94 -8.20
N LEU A 262 0.81 1.93 -7.61
CA LEU A 262 2.00 2.53 -8.22
C LEU A 262 2.44 1.78 -9.49
N TRP A 263 2.32 0.45 -9.51
CA TRP A 263 2.56 -0.33 -10.72
C TRP A 263 1.53 -0.08 -11.82
N VAL A 264 0.25 0.09 -11.46
CA VAL A 264 -0.81 0.49 -12.39
C VAL A 264 -0.47 1.84 -13.04
N LEU A 265 -0.08 2.85 -12.25
CA LEU A 265 0.31 4.16 -12.76
C LEU A 265 1.48 4.07 -13.75
N ALA A 266 2.53 3.31 -13.41
CA ALA A 266 3.70 3.13 -14.26
C ALA A 266 3.35 2.35 -15.55
N GLY A 267 2.62 1.23 -15.42
CA GLY A 267 2.25 0.37 -16.54
C GLY A 267 1.32 1.08 -17.54
N ARG A 268 0.32 1.82 -17.05
CA ARG A 268 -0.61 2.56 -17.91
C ARG A 268 0.06 3.75 -18.60
N ALA A 269 1.00 4.42 -17.95
CA ALA A 269 1.83 5.43 -18.60
C ALA A 269 2.72 4.81 -19.70
N ALA A 270 3.26 3.61 -19.44
CA ALA A 270 4.08 2.88 -20.40
C ALA A 270 3.32 2.51 -21.68
N VAL A 271 2.06 2.10 -21.55
CA VAL A 271 1.18 1.85 -22.71
C VAL A 271 0.94 3.13 -23.52
N HIS A 272 0.65 4.26 -22.86
CA HIS A 272 0.44 5.54 -23.57
C HIS A 272 1.71 6.04 -24.28
N LEU A 273 2.89 5.82 -23.68
CA LEU A 273 4.16 6.36 -24.16
C LEU A 273 4.94 5.40 -25.07
N GLY A 274 4.46 4.16 -25.22
CA GLY A 274 5.11 3.12 -26.03
C GLY A 274 6.32 2.45 -25.36
N ASP A 275 6.45 2.51 -24.03
CA ASP A 275 7.60 1.93 -23.30
C ASP A 275 7.35 0.45 -22.95
N ARG A 276 7.88 -0.45 -23.79
CA ARG A 276 7.74 -1.90 -23.58
C ARG A 276 8.43 -2.39 -22.31
N ARG A 277 9.58 -1.82 -21.94
CA ARG A 277 10.35 -2.28 -20.78
C ARG A 277 9.57 -2.05 -19.49
N VAL A 278 9.00 -0.86 -19.30
CA VAL A 278 8.19 -0.57 -18.10
C VAL A 278 6.90 -1.38 -18.10
N ALA A 279 6.25 -1.56 -19.26
CA ALA A 279 5.05 -2.39 -19.37
C ALA A 279 5.31 -3.85 -18.97
N GLU A 280 6.42 -4.46 -19.40
CA GLU A 280 6.81 -5.83 -19.01
C GLU A 280 7.03 -5.95 -17.50
N ARG A 281 7.71 -4.98 -16.87
CA ARG A 281 7.91 -4.99 -15.40
C ARG A 281 6.59 -4.87 -14.65
N ALA A 282 5.74 -3.91 -15.05
CA ALA A 282 4.44 -3.71 -14.43
C ALA A 282 3.55 -4.95 -14.56
N ARG A 283 3.50 -5.55 -15.75
CA ARG A 283 2.74 -6.77 -16.02
C ARG A 283 3.23 -7.94 -15.15
N ALA A 284 4.54 -8.14 -15.05
CA ALA A 284 5.12 -9.18 -14.20
C ALA A 284 4.82 -8.96 -12.71
N ALA A 285 4.93 -7.72 -12.24
CA ALA A 285 4.69 -7.36 -10.85
C ALA A 285 3.21 -7.44 -10.45
N LEU A 286 2.28 -7.10 -11.35
CA LEU A 286 0.84 -7.11 -11.10
C LEU A 286 0.20 -8.49 -11.28
N ALA A 287 0.80 -9.40 -12.04
CA ALA A 287 0.24 -10.72 -12.33
C ALA A 287 -0.24 -11.51 -11.09
N PRO A 288 0.46 -11.51 -9.93
CA PRO A 288 -0.02 -12.21 -8.74
C PRO A 288 -1.32 -11.63 -8.16
N ALA A 289 -1.66 -10.38 -8.47
CA ALA A 289 -2.85 -9.67 -8.00
C ALA A 289 -4.01 -9.72 -9.02
N ALA A 290 -4.00 -10.61 -10.01
CA ALA A 290 -5.01 -10.63 -11.08
C ALA A 290 -6.47 -10.74 -10.59
N GLY A 291 -6.70 -11.32 -9.40
CA GLY A 291 -8.01 -11.41 -8.76
C GLY A 291 -8.30 -10.31 -7.73
N GLU A 292 -7.47 -9.27 -7.65
CA GLU A 292 -7.59 -8.16 -6.69
C GLU A 292 -7.87 -6.83 -7.41
N LEU A 293 -8.36 -5.85 -6.65
CA LEU A 293 -8.38 -4.45 -7.00
C LEU A 293 -7.06 -3.79 -6.57
N ALA A 294 -6.60 -2.80 -7.34
CA ALA A 294 -5.51 -1.91 -6.94
C ALA A 294 -5.97 -0.89 -5.89
N ALA A 295 -6.33 -1.40 -4.70
CA ALA A 295 -6.91 -0.65 -3.58
C ALA A 295 -6.37 -1.12 -2.20
N GLY A 296 -5.17 -1.72 -2.19
CA GLY A 296 -4.61 -2.40 -1.01
C GLY A 296 -4.32 -1.53 0.21
N SER A 297 -4.28 -0.21 0.07
CA SER A 297 -4.12 0.72 1.20
C SER A 297 -5.44 1.08 1.88
N GLY A 298 -6.59 0.87 1.21
CA GLY A 298 -7.86 1.45 1.63
C GLY A 298 -7.91 2.98 1.52
N LEU A 299 -6.92 3.61 0.87
CA LEU A 299 -6.85 5.07 0.70
C LEU A 299 -6.94 5.52 -0.77
N VAL A 300 -6.59 4.64 -1.70
CA VAL A 300 -6.67 4.91 -3.14
C VAL A 300 -7.30 3.72 -3.84
N ALA A 301 -7.93 3.95 -4.98
CA ALA A 301 -8.45 2.89 -5.84
C ALA A 301 -8.03 3.16 -7.29
N ALA A 302 -7.43 2.18 -7.94
CA ALA A 302 -7.11 2.22 -9.37
C ALA A 302 -7.84 1.14 -10.18
N GLY A 303 -8.93 0.58 -9.66
CA GLY A 303 -9.76 -0.41 -10.36
C GLY A 303 -9.20 -1.85 -10.34
N PRO A 304 -9.83 -2.77 -11.08
CA PRO A 304 -9.42 -4.17 -11.13
C PRO A 304 -8.04 -4.35 -11.76
N VAL A 305 -7.18 -5.17 -11.14
CA VAL A 305 -5.86 -5.48 -11.69
C VAL A 305 -5.97 -6.29 -12.99
N SER A 306 -7.00 -7.13 -13.13
CA SER A 306 -7.31 -7.86 -14.37
C SER A 306 -7.36 -6.94 -15.59
N ASP A 307 -8.05 -5.80 -15.48
CA ASP A 307 -8.28 -4.88 -16.59
C ASP A 307 -6.97 -4.19 -17.01
N HIS A 308 -6.10 -3.91 -16.04
CA HIS A 308 -4.75 -3.39 -16.33
C HIS A 308 -3.86 -4.44 -16.99
N LEU A 309 -3.93 -5.69 -16.54
CA LEU A 309 -3.19 -6.80 -17.15
C LEU A 309 -3.64 -7.03 -18.60
N GLU A 310 -4.93 -6.97 -18.89
CA GLU A 310 -5.45 -7.09 -20.26
C GLU A 310 -4.88 -6.01 -21.18
N VAL A 311 -4.87 -4.75 -20.74
CA VAL A 311 -4.30 -3.66 -21.54
C VAL A 311 -2.79 -3.80 -21.72
N LEU A 312 -2.07 -4.22 -20.68
CA LEU A 312 -0.63 -4.48 -20.77
C LEU A 312 -0.34 -5.63 -21.74
N ASP A 313 -1.06 -6.74 -21.66
CA ASP A 313 -0.88 -7.91 -22.51
C ASP A 313 -1.21 -7.57 -23.99
N ALA A 314 -2.27 -6.80 -24.24
CA ALA A 314 -2.62 -6.32 -25.58
C ALA A 314 -1.51 -5.44 -26.19
N PHE A 315 -0.98 -4.48 -25.43
CA PHE A 315 0.14 -3.64 -25.85
C PHE A 315 1.41 -4.46 -26.13
N LEU A 316 1.73 -5.41 -25.26
CA LEU A 316 2.93 -6.24 -25.40
C LEU A 316 2.86 -7.20 -26.59
N ALA A 317 1.67 -7.66 -26.97
CA ALA A 317 1.43 -8.52 -28.13
C ALA A 317 1.64 -7.79 -29.48
N GLN A 318 1.25 -6.52 -29.59
CA GLN A 318 1.36 -5.72 -30.82
C GLN A 318 2.81 -5.62 -31.36
N GLY A 319 3.80 -5.60 -30.46
CA GLY A 319 5.22 -5.54 -30.85
C GLY A 319 5.83 -6.86 -31.33
N ARG A 320 5.15 -8.01 -31.17
CA ARG A 320 5.64 -9.32 -31.64
C ARG A 320 5.22 -9.63 -33.09
N GLY A 321 4.22 -8.93 -33.62
CA GLY A 321 3.68 -9.15 -34.98
C GLY A 321 4.47 -8.46 -36.10
N ALA A 322 5.39 -7.55 -35.79
CA ALA A 322 6.15 -6.77 -36.77
C ALA A 322 7.47 -7.44 -37.22
N THR A 323 7.70 -8.71 -36.88
CA THR A 323 8.94 -9.46 -37.19
C THR A 323 8.68 -10.74 -37.99
N THR A 324 7.63 -10.75 -38.81
CA THR A 324 7.31 -11.81 -39.77
C THR A 324 7.02 -11.18 -41.12
#